data_AF-A0A960ZBD5-F1
#
_entry.id   AF-A0A960ZBD5-F1
#
_cell.length_a   1.000
_cell.length_b   1.000
_cell.length_c   1.000
_cell.angle_alpha   90.00
_cell.angle_beta   90.00
_cell.angle_gamma   90.00
#
_symmetry.space_group_name_H-M   'P 1'
#
loop_
_entity.id
_entity.type
_entity.pdbx_description
1 polymer ?
#
loop_
_entity_poly.entity_id
_entity_poly.type
_entity_poly.pdbx_seq_one_letter_code
_entity_poly.pdbx_strand_id
1 'polypeptide(L)'
;MRKINKFLFILFITIASFSVANCGYVLVALGLTPAEDTTDYQSLNAMLYLLLSKSDTTSPTPGSKGTILLEDTSGSLKLTWAQASDNETAAADIQYKIVYSTTNNLDTVDDAEANGTVAQDWTSNWTWEKYKTTTLQVTTFTPSGLSSGSQYYFNIIIKDTAENKAIYTSNGDSVIYSYGITTLAGNGNGSFTGDGGAATSATLNNPYGVYVDSSSNIYIADTFNYRIRKIDSGGTMSTIAGTGSSGYTGDSGAATSATLKLPRDVYVDSSGNVYIADTGNHAIRKITGSTISTIAGTGSGGYSGDGGAATSAQLQSPYSVYGDSSNNLYIADLSNDRIRKIVGTTISTIAGTGTGGYSGDGGAATSANIDTAVSVSVDSSGNVYFAEYNNSVIRKIDTSNNISTVVGTGTKGYSGDKGAATSAQINQPYGVAVDSSGNIFISDTYNSRIRRIDVSSGNIYTIAGNGKEGFTDDSDLSATTVPLYRPRGLYVDSAGNVYFADTGNQRIRKLTPNF
;
A
#
# COMPACT_ATOMS: atom_id res chain seq x y z
N MET A 1 51.01 -60.06 -25.68
CA MET A 1 51.66 -59.92 -24.37
C MET A 1 51.98 -58.46 -24.12
N ARG A 2 51.50 -57.91 -22.99
CA ARG A 2 52.01 -56.78 -22.16
C ARG A 2 53.14 -55.90 -22.78
N LYS A 3 53.13 -54.58 -22.67
CA LYS A 3 53.09 -53.80 -21.41
C LYS A 3 52.59 -52.36 -21.61
N ILE A 4 51.75 -51.93 -20.67
CA ILE A 4 51.57 -50.54 -20.25
C ILE A 4 52.88 -50.07 -19.61
N ASN A 5 53.45 -48.95 -20.07
CA ASN A 5 54.42 -48.17 -19.29
C ASN A 5 53.80 -46.81 -18.99
N LYS A 6 53.44 -46.61 -17.72
CA LYS A 6 53.13 -45.30 -17.14
C LYS A 6 54.41 -44.47 -17.16
N PHE A 7 54.42 -43.33 -17.86
CA PHE A 7 55.39 -42.27 -17.57
C PHE A 7 54.75 -41.31 -16.56
N LEU A 8 55.26 -41.39 -15.34
CA LEU A 8 55.03 -40.41 -14.29
C LEU A 8 55.84 -39.16 -14.66
N PHE A 9 55.17 -38.09 -15.10
CA PHE A 9 55.82 -36.78 -15.21
C PHE A 9 55.94 -36.20 -13.81
N ILE A 10 57.14 -36.27 -13.24
CA ILE A 10 57.49 -35.52 -12.03
C ILE A 10 57.77 -34.09 -12.48
N LEU A 11 56.82 -33.20 -12.25
CA LEU A 11 57.01 -31.76 -12.41
C LEU A 11 57.89 -31.28 -11.23
N PHE A 12 59.16 -31.01 -11.49
CA PHE A 12 60.01 -30.30 -10.53
C PHE A 12 59.65 -28.81 -10.57
N ILE A 13 58.87 -28.36 -9.59
CA ILE A 13 58.65 -26.93 -9.34
C ILE A 13 59.79 -26.46 -8.44
N THR A 14 60.80 -25.81 -9.01
CA THR A 14 61.80 -25.09 -8.23
C THR A 14 61.27 -23.69 -7.95
N ILE A 15 60.77 -23.44 -6.74
CA ILE A 15 60.38 -22.09 -6.31
C ILE A 15 61.67 -21.36 -5.91
N ALA A 16 62.15 -20.45 -6.77
CA ALA A 16 63.19 -19.50 -6.40
C ALA A 16 62.53 -18.28 -5.73
N SER A 17 62.85 -18.03 -4.47
CA SER A 17 62.37 -16.88 -3.70
C SER A 17 63.02 -15.59 -4.21
N PHE A 18 62.26 -14.61 -4.71
CA PHE A 18 62.77 -13.24 -4.89
C PHE A 18 61.71 -12.14 -4.70
N SER A 19 62.26 -10.98 -4.31
CA SER A 19 61.68 -9.76 -3.75
C SER A 19 60.55 -9.11 -4.54
N VAL A 20 59.56 -8.62 -3.79
CA VAL A 20 58.52 -7.68 -4.23
C VAL A 20 59.17 -6.38 -4.71
N ALA A 21 58.88 -5.97 -5.93
CA ALA A 21 59.04 -4.58 -6.38
C ALA A 21 57.64 -3.97 -6.53
N ASN A 22 57.50 -2.68 -6.23
CA ASN A 22 56.27 -1.89 -6.06
C ASN A 22 55.32 -1.75 -7.29
N CYS A 23 55.15 -2.79 -8.09
CA CYS A 23 54.04 -2.95 -9.03
C CYS A 23 53.70 -4.43 -8.98
N GLY A 24 52.56 -4.80 -8.41
CA GLY A 24 52.17 -6.16 -7.99
C GLY A 24 52.05 -7.21 -9.11
N TYR A 25 53.12 -7.46 -9.85
CA TYR A 25 53.26 -8.54 -10.81
C TYR A 25 54.15 -9.64 -10.24
N VAL A 26 53.71 -10.89 -10.35
CA VAL A 26 54.58 -12.06 -10.21
C VAL A 26 54.91 -12.53 -11.63
N LEU A 27 56.16 -12.33 -12.05
CA LEU A 27 56.62 -12.88 -13.32
C LEU A 27 56.98 -14.36 -13.09
N VAL A 28 56.10 -15.28 -13.45
CA VAL A 28 56.45 -16.71 -13.50
C VAL A 28 57.06 -16.99 -14.87
N ALA A 29 58.38 -16.94 -14.96
CA ALA A 29 59.08 -17.43 -16.14
C ALA A 29 59.11 -18.96 -16.10
N LEU A 30 58.23 -19.60 -16.86
CA LEU A 30 58.32 -21.04 -17.11
C LEU A 30 59.46 -21.30 -18.10
N GLY A 31 60.64 -21.63 -17.57
CA GLY A 31 61.75 -22.11 -18.38
C GLY A 31 61.44 -23.51 -18.91
N LEU A 32 60.97 -23.60 -20.16
CA LEU A 32 60.90 -24.87 -20.88
C LEU A 32 62.25 -25.11 -21.57
N THR A 33 62.87 -26.25 -21.29
CA THR A 33 63.98 -26.75 -22.12
C THR A 33 63.42 -27.22 -23.46
N PRO A 34 64.10 -26.96 -24.59
CA PRO A 34 63.52 -27.21 -25.90
C PRO A 34 63.39 -28.72 -26.14
N ALA A 35 62.16 -29.18 -26.38
CA ALA A 35 61.92 -30.47 -27.00
C ALA A 35 61.99 -30.29 -28.53
N GLU A 36 62.79 -31.12 -29.19
CA GLU A 36 62.91 -31.19 -30.65
C GLU A 36 61.59 -31.70 -31.26
N ASP A 37 60.62 -30.83 -31.53
CA ASP A 37 59.71 -30.96 -32.68
C ASP A 37 58.85 -29.70 -32.90
N THR A 38 58.88 -29.14 -34.10
CA THR A 38 58.36 -27.79 -34.41
C THR A 38 57.01 -27.80 -35.14
N THR A 39 55.94 -28.33 -34.53
CA THR A 39 54.61 -28.29 -35.17
C THR A 39 53.40 -27.91 -34.31
N ASP A 40 53.55 -27.43 -33.06
CA ASP A 40 52.38 -27.12 -32.22
C ASP A 40 52.40 -25.76 -31.51
N TYR A 41 52.80 -24.70 -32.24
CA TYR A 41 52.79 -23.33 -31.71
C TYR A 41 51.41 -22.64 -31.71
N GLN A 42 50.38 -23.21 -32.35
CA GLN A 42 49.04 -22.61 -32.36
C GLN A 42 48.14 -23.05 -31.21
N SER A 43 48.40 -24.22 -30.60
CA SER A 43 47.66 -24.67 -29.41
C SER A 43 48.23 -24.09 -28.10
N LEU A 44 49.51 -23.70 -28.07
CA LEU A 44 50.13 -23.04 -26.91
C LEU A 44 49.67 -21.58 -26.70
N ASN A 45 49.38 -20.85 -27.78
CA ASN A 45 48.85 -19.48 -27.68
C ASN A 45 47.38 -19.44 -27.22
N ALA A 46 46.63 -20.54 -27.35
CA ALA A 46 45.26 -20.65 -26.84
C ALA A 46 45.22 -20.95 -25.33
N MET A 47 46.27 -21.54 -24.76
CA MET A 47 46.35 -21.87 -23.33
C MET A 47 46.99 -20.77 -22.46
N LEU A 48 47.53 -19.72 -23.08
CA LEU A 48 48.13 -18.56 -22.40
C LEU A 48 47.14 -17.38 -22.21
N TYR A 49 45.96 -17.44 -22.81
CA TYR A 49 44.93 -16.39 -22.68
C TYR A 49 43.91 -16.62 -21.56
N LEU A 50 44.05 -17.70 -20.80
CA LEU A 50 43.15 -18.00 -19.68
C LEU A 50 43.87 -17.70 -18.36
N LEU A 51 43.35 -16.73 -17.61
CA LEU A 51 43.69 -16.35 -16.21
C LEU A 51 44.68 -15.19 -15.98
N LEU A 52 44.62 -14.14 -16.79
CA LEU A 52 44.98 -12.79 -16.32
C LEU A 52 43.85 -11.81 -16.68
N SER A 53 42.61 -12.13 -16.30
CA SER A 53 41.69 -11.04 -15.97
C SER A 53 42.26 -10.43 -14.71
N LYS A 54 42.75 -9.19 -14.82
CA LYS A 54 43.07 -8.37 -13.65
C LYS A 54 41.84 -8.43 -12.75
N SER A 55 41.96 -9.08 -11.59
CA SER A 55 40.87 -9.02 -10.63
C SER A 55 40.90 -7.58 -10.14
N ASP A 56 39.89 -6.80 -10.52
CA ASP A 56 39.68 -5.50 -9.92
C ASP A 56 39.63 -5.70 -8.40
N THR A 57 40.58 -5.10 -7.69
CA THR A 57 40.69 -5.18 -6.23
C THR A 57 40.31 -3.86 -5.57
N THR A 58 39.89 -2.88 -6.38
CA THR A 58 39.57 -1.53 -5.91
C THR A 58 38.08 -1.42 -5.67
N SER A 59 37.69 -0.90 -4.51
CA SER A 59 36.29 -0.61 -4.26
C SER A 59 35.80 0.54 -5.14
N PRO A 60 34.55 0.50 -5.61
CA PRO A 60 33.94 1.62 -6.30
C PRO A 60 33.91 2.84 -5.38
N THR A 61 34.07 4.02 -5.94
CA THR A 61 34.04 5.29 -5.21
C THR A 61 32.62 5.86 -5.20
N PRO A 62 32.01 6.07 -4.02
CA PRO A 62 30.72 6.74 -3.91
C PRO A 62 30.79 8.15 -4.50
N GLY A 63 29.75 8.54 -5.24
CA GLY A 63 29.58 9.92 -5.68
C GLY A 63 29.29 10.88 -4.52
N SER A 64 29.02 12.15 -4.81
CA SER A 64 28.55 13.08 -3.78
C SER A 64 27.28 12.55 -3.12
N LYS A 65 27.26 12.57 -1.78
CA LYS A 65 26.07 12.24 -0.99
C LYS A 65 24.92 13.13 -1.46
N GLY A 66 23.82 12.50 -1.88
CA GLY A 66 22.58 13.24 -2.14
C GLY A 66 21.80 13.44 -0.85
N THR A 67 20.83 14.34 -0.89
CA THR A 67 20.00 14.67 0.25
C THR A 67 18.85 13.67 0.35
N ILE A 68 18.51 13.24 1.57
CA ILE A 68 17.21 12.60 1.80
C ILE A 68 16.17 13.70 1.66
N LEU A 69 15.41 13.67 0.58
CA LEU A 69 14.45 14.73 0.26
C LEU A 69 13.04 14.16 0.33
N LEU A 70 12.19 14.90 1.01
CA LEU A 70 10.76 14.87 0.79
C LEU A 70 10.49 15.50 -0.58
N GLU A 71 10.17 14.70 -1.60
CA GLU A 71 9.60 15.28 -2.81
C GLU A 71 8.42 14.48 -3.36
N ASP A 72 7.48 15.31 -3.84
CA ASP A 72 6.17 15.06 -4.42
C ASP A 72 5.02 14.79 -3.43
N THR A 73 3.89 15.39 -3.79
CA THR A 73 2.53 15.35 -3.25
C THR A 73 1.98 13.97 -2.91
N SER A 74 2.76 12.90 -3.12
CA SER A 74 2.42 11.50 -2.91
C SER A 74 2.87 10.91 -1.58
N GLY A 75 3.37 11.73 -0.65
CA GLY A 75 3.69 11.27 0.70
C GLY A 75 4.67 10.09 0.71
N SER A 76 5.66 10.13 -0.18
CA SER A 76 6.69 9.12 -0.37
C SER A 76 8.07 9.67 0.02
N LEU A 77 8.87 8.90 0.75
CA LEU A 77 10.26 9.26 1.04
C LEU A 77 11.09 9.05 -0.22
N LYS A 78 11.79 10.08 -0.71
CA LYS A 78 12.64 10.01 -1.89
C LYS A 78 14.11 10.09 -1.47
N LEU A 79 14.80 8.96 -1.52
CA LEU A 79 16.26 8.94 -1.35
C LEU A 79 16.91 9.37 -2.66
N THR A 80 17.87 10.31 -2.60
CA THR A 80 18.64 10.75 -3.76
C THR A 80 20.14 10.65 -3.51
N TRP A 81 20.90 10.28 -4.53
CA TRP A 81 22.37 10.26 -4.51
C TRP A 81 22.94 10.41 -5.92
N ALA A 82 24.16 10.94 -6.03
CA ALA A 82 24.88 11.04 -7.29
C ALA A 82 25.51 9.69 -7.67
N GLN A 83 25.60 9.38 -8.96
CA GLN A 83 26.18 8.14 -9.47
C GLN A 83 27.59 7.89 -8.92
N ALA A 84 27.87 6.65 -8.53
CA ALA A 84 29.20 6.18 -8.15
C ALA A 84 30.08 5.99 -9.39
N SER A 85 31.39 5.96 -9.18
CA SER A 85 32.37 5.74 -10.24
C SER A 85 33.38 4.70 -9.80
N ASP A 86 33.93 3.98 -10.76
CA ASP A 86 35.01 3.03 -10.52
C ASP A 86 36.05 3.10 -11.64
N ASN A 87 37.27 2.60 -11.37
CA ASN A 87 38.38 2.65 -12.31
C ASN A 87 38.35 1.54 -13.37
N GLU A 88 37.72 0.40 -13.09
CA GLU A 88 37.63 -0.76 -14.00
C GLU A 88 36.18 -1.12 -14.36
N THR A 89 35.24 -0.89 -13.45
CA THR A 89 33.80 -1.09 -13.69
C THR A 89 33.14 0.16 -14.28
N ALA A 90 32.46 0.00 -15.41
CA ALA A 90 31.70 1.08 -16.01
C ALA A 90 30.55 1.51 -15.08
N ALA A 91 30.25 2.81 -15.03
CA ALA A 91 29.24 3.34 -14.11
C ALA A 91 27.82 2.78 -14.32
N ALA A 92 27.52 2.23 -15.50
CA ALA A 92 26.27 1.55 -15.82
C ALA A 92 26.18 0.13 -15.22
N ASP A 93 27.32 -0.47 -14.89
CA ASP A 93 27.43 -1.83 -14.35
C ASP A 93 27.59 -1.83 -12.82
N ILE A 94 27.79 -0.66 -12.20
CA ILE A 94 27.77 -0.50 -10.75
C ILE A 94 26.36 -0.78 -10.23
N GLN A 95 26.27 -1.62 -9.21
CA GLN A 95 25.01 -1.97 -8.56
C GLN A 95 24.86 -1.25 -7.23
N TYR A 96 23.62 -0.92 -6.88
CA TYR A 96 23.26 -0.24 -5.64
C TYR A 96 22.29 -1.09 -4.83
N LYS A 97 22.45 -1.06 -3.51
CA LYS A 97 21.58 -1.67 -2.52
C LYS A 97 21.25 -0.63 -1.46
N ILE A 98 20.00 -0.55 -1.05
CA ILE A 98 19.55 0.38 -0.02
C ILE A 98 19.22 -0.41 1.22
N VAL A 99 19.77 0.02 2.34
CA VAL A 99 19.46 -0.53 3.66
C VAL A 99 18.96 0.56 4.59
N TYR A 100 18.15 0.17 5.56
CA TYR A 100 17.74 1.04 6.65
C TYR A 100 17.83 0.37 8.01
N SER A 101 17.86 1.18 9.07
CA SER A 101 17.88 0.73 10.46
C SER A 101 17.12 1.70 11.33
N THR A 102 16.55 1.23 12.44
CA THR A 102 15.96 2.10 13.47
C THR A 102 17.00 2.65 14.46
N THR A 103 18.26 2.25 14.29
CA THR A 103 19.41 2.73 15.07
C THR A 103 20.46 3.28 14.11
N ASN A 104 21.24 4.27 14.57
CA ASN A 104 22.32 4.84 13.77
C ASN A 104 23.55 3.90 13.77
N ASN A 105 23.49 2.83 12.98
CA ASN A 105 24.52 1.79 12.96
C ASN A 105 24.75 1.20 11.55
N LEU A 106 24.81 2.08 10.53
CA LEU A 106 24.97 1.69 9.13
C LEU A 106 26.20 2.32 8.46
N ASP A 107 27.13 2.89 9.23
CA ASP A 107 28.15 3.81 8.70
C ASP A 107 29.21 3.14 7.82
N THR A 108 29.40 1.83 7.94
CA THR A 108 30.32 1.02 7.12
C THR A 108 29.57 -0.05 6.32
N VAL A 109 30.21 -0.63 5.30
CA VAL A 109 29.63 -1.76 4.55
C VAL A 109 29.30 -2.92 5.49
N ASP A 110 30.23 -3.29 6.36
CA ASP A 110 30.04 -4.39 7.32
C ASP A 110 28.88 -4.12 8.28
N ASP A 111 28.78 -2.90 8.82
CA ASP A 111 27.68 -2.50 9.69
C ASP A 111 26.33 -2.53 8.96
N ALA A 112 26.31 -2.03 7.73
CA ALA A 112 25.13 -1.99 6.88
C ALA A 112 24.64 -3.40 6.50
N GLU A 113 25.55 -4.34 6.23
CA GLU A 113 25.22 -5.73 5.93
C GLU A 113 24.83 -6.53 7.18
N ALA A 114 25.39 -6.20 8.35
CA ALA A 114 25.08 -6.88 9.60
C ALA A 114 23.79 -6.38 10.26
N ASN A 115 23.55 -5.06 10.23
CA ASN A 115 22.48 -4.41 10.99
C ASN A 115 21.34 -3.87 10.13
N GLY A 116 21.57 -3.69 8.82
CA GLY A 116 20.60 -3.08 7.92
C GLY A 116 19.51 -4.03 7.48
N THR A 117 18.27 -3.54 7.46
CA THR A 117 17.17 -4.15 6.72
C THR A 117 17.24 -3.71 5.27
N VAL A 118 17.24 -4.65 4.33
CA VAL A 118 17.29 -4.36 2.90
C VAL A 118 15.97 -3.72 2.46
N ALA A 119 16.04 -2.45 2.06
CA ALA A 119 14.93 -1.72 1.44
C ALA A 119 14.83 -2.00 -0.05
N GLN A 120 16.00 -2.13 -0.71
CA GLN A 120 16.14 -2.47 -2.11
C GLN A 120 17.41 -3.30 -2.28
N ASP A 121 17.29 -4.48 -2.88
CA ASP A 121 18.46 -5.33 -3.17
C ASP A 121 19.18 -4.87 -4.45
N TRP A 122 20.37 -5.44 -4.68
CA TRP A 122 21.29 -5.07 -5.76
C TRP A 122 20.60 -4.88 -7.11
N THR A 123 20.65 -3.66 -7.63
CA THR A 123 20.18 -3.34 -8.98
C THR A 123 21.04 -2.26 -9.61
N SER A 124 21.28 -2.40 -10.92
CA SER A 124 21.87 -1.37 -11.78
C SER A 124 20.82 -0.60 -12.58
N ASN A 125 19.56 -1.06 -12.57
CA ASN A 125 18.46 -0.49 -13.36
C ASN A 125 17.75 0.62 -12.58
N TRP A 126 18.38 1.79 -12.55
CA TRP A 126 17.86 2.98 -11.89
C TRP A 126 17.51 4.07 -12.90
N THR A 127 16.38 4.74 -12.68
CA THR A 127 15.99 5.92 -13.45
C THR A 127 16.69 7.15 -12.90
N TRP A 128 17.50 7.78 -13.75
CA TRP A 128 18.25 8.99 -13.41
C TRP A 128 17.47 10.24 -13.81
N GLU A 129 17.16 11.10 -12.84
CA GLU A 129 16.46 12.36 -13.08
C GLU A 129 17.40 13.55 -12.88
N LYS A 130 17.11 14.68 -13.55
CA LYS A 130 17.79 15.95 -13.30
C LYS A 130 17.11 16.66 -12.13
N TYR A 131 17.84 16.91 -11.05
CA TYR A 131 17.29 17.52 -9.84
C TYR A 131 17.50 19.05 -9.80
N LYS A 132 16.39 19.81 -9.88
CA LYS A 132 16.35 21.29 -9.78
C LYS A 132 17.38 21.99 -10.71
N THR A 133 17.97 23.11 -10.27
CA THR A 133 18.92 23.93 -11.03
C THR A 133 20.33 23.34 -11.10
N THR A 134 20.58 22.21 -10.43
CA THR A 134 21.89 21.56 -10.39
C THR A 134 21.94 20.44 -11.43
N THR A 135 22.95 20.44 -12.29
CA THR A 135 23.15 19.42 -13.34
C THR A 135 23.71 18.12 -12.74
N LEU A 136 22.96 17.45 -11.87
CA LEU A 136 23.30 16.16 -11.29
C LEU A 136 22.24 15.13 -11.69
N GLN A 137 22.69 13.96 -12.16
CA GLN A 137 21.84 12.78 -12.31
C GLN A 137 21.65 12.15 -10.94
N VAL A 138 20.40 12.08 -10.47
CA VAL A 138 20.05 11.46 -9.18
C VAL A 138 19.17 10.23 -9.37
N THR A 139 19.41 9.20 -8.57
CA THR A 139 18.52 8.04 -8.45
C THR A 139 17.43 8.33 -7.40
N THR A 140 16.25 7.72 -7.55
CA THR A 140 15.11 7.85 -6.63
C THR A 140 14.69 6.48 -6.09
N PHE A 141 14.42 6.39 -4.78
CA PHE A 141 13.81 5.21 -4.17
C PHE A 141 12.77 5.58 -3.11
N THR A 142 11.64 4.84 -3.12
CA THR A 142 10.57 4.94 -2.13
C THR A 142 10.56 3.71 -1.22
N PRO A 143 10.99 3.83 0.06
CA PRO A 143 10.97 2.71 1.00
C PRO A 143 9.55 2.26 1.35
N SER A 144 9.38 0.95 1.51
CA SER A 144 8.20 0.31 2.10
C SER A 144 8.56 -0.34 3.45
N GLY A 145 7.58 -0.80 4.24
CA GLY A 145 7.84 -1.46 5.52
C GLY A 145 8.08 -0.53 6.70
N LEU A 146 7.93 0.79 6.51
CA LEU A 146 8.18 1.80 7.55
C LEU A 146 6.98 1.95 8.49
N SER A 147 7.27 1.99 9.79
CA SER A 147 6.30 2.21 10.86
C SER A 147 6.11 3.68 11.15
N SER A 148 4.85 4.13 11.22
CA SER A 148 4.51 5.49 11.67
C SER A 148 5.07 5.77 13.08
N GLY A 149 5.62 6.97 13.29
CA GLY A 149 6.28 7.42 14.51
C GLY A 149 7.67 6.82 14.76
N SER A 150 8.22 6.02 13.85
CA SER A 150 9.55 5.42 14.01
C SER A 150 10.62 6.21 13.26
N GLN A 151 11.78 6.35 13.88
CA GLN A 151 12.97 6.96 13.28
C GLN A 151 13.72 5.92 12.47
N TYR A 152 14.19 6.32 11.28
CA TYR A 152 14.92 5.46 10.35
C TYR A 152 16.17 6.15 9.83
N TYR A 153 17.26 5.40 9.76
CA TYR A 153 18.54 5.76 9.16
C TYR A 153 18.70 5.00 7.86
N PHE A 154 19.03 5.66 6.75
CA PHE A 154 19.17 5.04 5.42
C PHE A 154 20.60 5.18 4.91
N ASN A 155 21.19 4.08 4.46
CA ASN A 155 22.47 4.08 3.75
C ASN A 155 22.38 3.28 2.45
N ILE A 156 23.27 3.59 1.50
CA ILE A 156 23.32 2.96 0.19
C ILE A 156 24.67 2.26 0.05
N ILE A 157 24.64 0.94 -0.11
CA ILE A 157 25.80 0.12 -0.43
C ILE A 157 25.94 0.06 -1.95
N ILE A 158 27.16 0.19 -2.44
CA ILE A 158 27.50 0.01 -3.85
C ILE A 158 28.48 -1.13 -4.02
N LYS A 159 28.39 -1.80 -5.16
CA LYS A 159 29.37 -2.78 -5.57
C LYS A 159 29.69 -2.71 -7.05
N ASP A 160 30.92 -3.10 -7.38
CA ASP A 160 31.41 -3.23 -8.73
C ASP A 160 31.15 -4.64 -9.30
N THR A 161 31.68 -4.93 -10.49
CA THR A 161 31.54 -6.25 -11.13
C THR A 161 32.46 -7.33 -10.55
N ALA A 162 33.43 -6.95 -9.74
CA ALA A 162 34.35 -7.84 -9.01
C ALA A 162 33.91 -8.09 -7.55
N GLU A 163 32.72 -7.59 -7.16
CA GLU A 163 32.13 -7.66 -5.82
C GLU A 163 32.86 -6.83 -4.75
N ASN A 164 33.75 -5.90 -5.12
CA ASN A 164 34.27 -4.94 -4.16
C ASN A 164 33.17 -3.93 -3.82
N LYS A 165 33.07 -3.57 -2.53
CA LYS A 165 31.97 -2.75 -2.01
C LYS A 165 32.45 -1.43 -1.42
N ALA A 166 31.57 -0.45 -1.47
CA ALA A 166 31.67 0.79 -0.71
C ALA A 166 30.28 1.25 -0.26
N ILE A 167 30.20 2.35 0.49
CA ILE A 167 28.95 2.86 1.05
C ILE A 167 28.86 4.38 0.98
N TYR A 168 27.66 4.90 0.73
CA TYR A 168 27.35 6.31 0.96
C TYR A 168 27.06 6.51 2.45
N THR A 169 27.99 7.15 3.17
CA THR A 169 27.80 7.43 4.60
C THR A 169 26.81 8.59 4.78
N SER A 170 25.71 8.34 5.49
CA SER A 170 24.69 9.35 5.75
C SER A 170 25.03 10.29 6.93
N ASN A 171 26.14 10.09 7.64
CA ASN A 171 26.56 10.87 8.83
C ASN A 171 25.45 11.01 9.89
N GLY A 172 24.58 10.01 10.02
CA GLY A 172 23.50 10.01 11.01
C GLY A 172 22.23 10.78 10.61
N ASP A 173 22.06 11.12 9.33
CA ASP A 173 20.77 11.62 8.84
C ASP A 173 19.67 10.58 9.10
N SER A 174 18.56 11.04 9.66
CA SER A 174 17.42 10.18 9.98
C SER A 174 16.11 10.83 9.57
N VAL A 175 15.11 9.97 9.40
CA VAL A 175 13.76 10.33 8.94
C VAL A 175 12.76 9.76 9.93
N ILE A 176 11.74 10.55 10.31
CA ILE A 176 10.65 10.03 11.15
C ILE A 176 9.46 9.81 10.24
N TYR A 177 9.27 8.57 9.79
CA TYR A 177 8.05 8.27 9.06
C TYR A 177 6.87 8.37 10.00
N SER A 178 5.91 9.23 9.72
CA SER A 178 4.70 9.43 10.52
C SER A 178 3.52 9.81 9.64
N TYR A 179 2.33 9.87 10.22
CA TYR A 179 1.20 10.54 9.60
C TYR A 179 0.85 11.78 10.41
N GLY A 180 0.70 12.92 9.75
CA GLY A 180 -0.01 14.06 10.32
C GLY A 180 -1.51 13.83 10.22
N ILE A 181 -2.29 14.36 11.17
CA ILE A 181 -3.75 14.24 11.18
C ILE A 181 -4.42 15.61 11.21
N THR A 182 -5.43 15.81 10.39
CA THR A 182 -6.21 17.06 10.34
C THR A 182 -7.70 16.81 10.22
N THR A 183 -8.52 17.73 10.71
CA THR A 183 -9.98 17.72 10.56
C THR A 183 -10.37 18.43 9.27
N LEU A 184 -11.11 17.73 8.42
CA LEU A 184 -11.66 18.27 7.17
C LEU A 184 -13.10 18.79 7.36
N ALA A 185 -13.86 18.13 8.21
CA ALA A 185 -15.24 18.49 8.50
C ALA A 185 -15.71 18.03 9.88
N GLY A 186 -16.75 18.71 10.38
CA GLY A 186 -17.37 18.38 11.65
C GLY A 186 -16.70 19.11 12.83
N ASN A 187 -17.52 19.62 13.74
CA ASN A 187 -17.06 20.32 14.94
C ASN A 187 -17.22 19.49 16.24
N GLY A 188 -17.65 18.23 16.14
CA GLY A 188 -17.86 17.34 17.28
C GLY A 188 -19.28 17.29 17.83
N ASN A 189 -20.17 18.18 17.40
CA ASN A 189 -21.58 18.13 17.80
C ASN A 189 -22.42 17.34 16.79
N GLY A 190 -23.18 16.36 17.27
CA GLY A 190 -24.10 15.56 16.47
C GLY A 190 -25.36 16.32 16.08
N SER A 191 -25.35 16.99 14.93
CA SER A 191 -26.48 17.76 14.40
C SER A 191 -26.33 17.98 12.89
N PHE A 192 -27.16 18.84 12.30
CA PHE A 192 -27.11 19.27 10.90
C PHE A 192 -27.07 20.80 10.78
N THR A 193 -25.94 21.34 10.32
CA THR A 193 -25.71 22.77 10.01
C THR A 193 -24.58 22.93 8.98
N GLY A 194 -24.35 24.15 8.50
CA GLY A 194 -23.09 24.53 7.82
C GLY A 194 -23.08 24.49 6.29
N ASP A 195 -24.21 24.20 5.64
CA ASP A 195 -24.29 24.31 4.17
C ASP A 195 -23.99 25.75 3.71
N GLY A 196 -23.13 25.88 2.70
CA GLY A 196 -22.62 27.14 2.17
C GLY A 196 -21.47 27.76 2.96
N GLY A 197 -21.05 27.15 4.08
CA GLY A 197 -19.94 27.62 4.91
C GLY A 197 -18.76 26.65 4.97
N ALA A 198 -17.75 26.99 5.77
CA ALA A 198 -16.57 26.15 5.99
C ALA A 198 -16.95 24.80 6.61
N ALA A 199 -16.46 23.71 6.00
CA ALA A 199 -16.79 22.34 6.40
C ALA A 199 -16.36 22.01 7.85
N THR A 200 -15.29 22.63 8.34
CA THR A 200 -14.82 22.49 9.74
C THR A 200 -15.75 23.10 10.77
N SER A 201 -16.62 24.04 10.37
CA SER A 201 -17.64 24.65 11.24
C SER A 201 -18.98 23.91 11.21
N ALA A 202 -19.20 23.07 10.19
CA ALA A 202 -20.42 22.30 10.05
C ALA A 202 -20.57 21.22 11.12
N THR A 203 -21.82 20.80 11.35
CA THR A 203 -22.12 19.63 12.17
C THR A 203 -22.45 18.43 11.29
N LEU A 204 -22.03 17.25 11.76
CA LEU A 204 -22.30 15.95 11.16
C LEU A 204 -22.94 15.05 12.23
N ASN A 205 -23.80 14.12 11.83
CA ASN A 205 -24.43 13.18 12.74
C ASN A 205 -24.08 11.73 12.38
N ASN A 206 -23.08 11.20 13.10
CA ASN A 206 -22.51 9.88 12.90
C ASN A 206 -22.17 9.67 11.41
N PRO A 207 -21.14 10.34 10.86
CA PRO A 207 -20.71 10.07 9.50
C PRO A 207 -20.13 8.65 9.40
N TYR A 208 -20.51 7.85 8.39
CA TYR A 208 -20.00 6.47 8.23
C TYR A 208 -19.04 6.31 7.07
N GLY A 209 -19.44 6.68 5.86
CA GLY A 209 -18.66 6.55 4.64
C GLY A 209 -18.07 7.88 4.19
N VAL A 210 -16.90 7.80 3.56
CA VAL A 210 -16.21 8.94 2.95
C VAL A 210 -15.55 8.50 1.65
N TYR A 211 -15.58 9.37 0.64
CA TYR A 211 -14.89 9.15 -0.64
C TYR A 211 -14.35 10.47 -1.18
N VAL A 212 -13.24 10.43 -1.91
CA VAL A 212 -12.63 11.62 -2.52
C VAL A 212 -12.54 11.42 -4.03
N ASP A 213 -13.08 12.36 -4.80
CA ASP A 213 -12.99 12.31 -6.26
C ASP A 213 -11.65 12.87 -6.79
N SER A 214 -11.39 12.72 -8.08
CA SER A 214 -10.18 13.22 -8.73
C SER A 214 -10.07 14.75 -8.78
N SER A 215 -11.12 15.47 -8.39
CA SER A 215 -11.13 16.93 -8.23
C SER A 215 -10.94 17.35 -6.76
N SER A 216 -10.52 16.42 -5.90
CA SER A 216 -10.32 16.63 -4.47
C SER A 216 -11.58 17.04 -3.71
N ASN A 217 -12.77 16.77 -4.26
CA ASN A 217 -14.00 16.93 -3.50
C ASN A 217 -14.21 15.73 -2.58
N ILE A 218 -14.71 15.98 -1.37
CA ILE A 218 -14.93 14.95 -0.36
C ILE A 218 -16.42 14.71 -0.18
N TYR A 219 -16.85 13.47 -0.35
CA TYR A 219 -18.25 13.03 -0.23
C TYR A 219 -18.42 12.28 1.09
N ILE A 220 -19.51 12.56 1.80
CA ILE A 220 -19.72 12.08 3.17
C ILE A 220 -21.13 11.51 3.28
N ALA A 221 -21.23 10.28 3.77
CA ALA A 221 -22.49 9.72 4.23
C ALA A 221 -22.79 10.23 5.65
N ASP A 222 -23.59 11.29 5.75
CA ASP A 222 -24.03 11.91 7.01
C ASP A 222 -25.24 11.14 7.56
N THR A 223 -24.96 9.92 8.03
CA THR A 223 -25.92 8.81 8.12
C THR A 223 -27.15 9.11 8.95
N PHE A 224 -27.01 9.69 10.14
CA PHE A 224 -28.15 9.98 11.01
C PHE A 224 -28.83 11.32 10.71
N ASN A 225 -28.25 12.10 9.79
CA ASN A 225 -28.91 13.23 9.17
C ASN A 225 -29.60 12.86 7.85
N TYR A 226 -29.61 11.59 7.44
CA TYR A 226 -30.28 11.09 6.22
C TYR A 226 -29.85 11.82 4.95
N ARG A 227 -28.56 12.17 4.85
CA ARG A 227 -28.02 13.00 3.76
C ARG A 227 -26.69 12.48 3.25
N ILE A 228 -26.39 12.83 2.01
CA ILE A 228 -25.03 12.85 1.48
C ILE A 228 -24.56 14.30 1.40
N ARG A 229 -23.42 14.59 2.02
CA ARG A 229 -22.79 15.92 2.04
C ARG A 229 -21.55 15.90 1.14
N LYS A 230 -21.19 17.06 0.60
CA LYS A 230 -19.99 17.27 -0.21
C LYS A 230 -19.20 18.46 0.33
N ILE A 231 -17.89 18.30 0.45
CA ILE A 231 -16.92 19.38 0.62
C ILE A 231 -16.30 19.63 -0.76
N ASP A 232 -16.38 20.86 -1.25
CA ASP A 232 -15.68 21.23 -2.48
C ASP A 232 -14.17 21.46 -2.25
N SER A 233 -13.41 21.65 -3.33
CA SER A 233 -11.98 21.95 -3.27
C SER A 233 -11.63 23.24 -2.52
N GLY A 234 -12.61 24.13 -2.30
CA GLY A 234 -12.47 25.35 -1.50
C GLY A 234 -12.75 25.14 0.00
N GLY A 235 -13.17 23.95 0.41
CA GLY A 235 -13.52 23.63 1.80
C GLY A 235 -14.95 24.02 2.19
N THR A 236 -15.83 24.32 1.22
CA THR A 236 -17.24 24.66 1.48
C THR A 236 -18.09 23.40 1.55
N MET A 237 -18.93 23.29 2.58
CA MET A 237 -19.86 22.17 2.74
C MET A 237 -21.20 22.43 2.01
N SER A 238 -21.77 21.40 1.40
CA SER A 238 -23.11 21.41 0.82
C SER A 238 -23.81 20.06 0.95
N THR A 239 -25.14 20.04 0.91
CA THR A 239 -25.93 18.82 0.75
C THR A 239 -26.15 18.52 -0.73
N ILE A 240 -25.81 17.31 -1.17
CA ILE A 240 -26.02 16.87 -2.55
C ILE A 240 -27.18 15.88 -2.70
N ALA A 241 -27.59 15.22 -1.61
CA ALA A 241 -28.75 14.34 -1.60
C ALA A 241 -29.36 14.20 -0.20
N GLY A 242 -30.67 13.94 -0.16
CA GLY A 242 -31.41 13.76 1.08
C GLY A 242 -32.05 15.05 1.59
N THR A 243 -33.32 14.96 1.99
CA THR A 243 -34.05 16.08 2.62
C THR A 243 -33.76 16.21 4.12
N GLY A 244 -33.20 15.17 4.74
CA GLY A 244 -33.09 15.04 6.19
C GLY A 244 -34.19 14.27 6.88
N SER A 245 -35.19 13.83 6.13
CA SER A 245 -36.22 12.94 6.61
C SER A 245 -35.95 11.53 6.12
N SER A 246 -36.06 10.55 7.02
CA SER A 246 -36.02 9.13 6.67
C SER A 246 -37.15 8.79 5.69
N GLY A 247 -36.83 8.13 4.58
CA GLY A 247 -37.83 7.65 3.61
C GLY A 247 -37.18 7.12 2.34
N TYR A 248 -38.00 6.66 1.39
CA TYR A 248 -37.59 6.13 0.10
C TYR A 248 -38.40 6.75 -1.05
N THR A 249 -37.96 7.92 -1.54
CA THR A 249 -38.66 8.68 -2.59
C THR A 249 -37.67 9.35 -3.56
N GLY A 250 -38.18 9.97 -4.62
CA GLY A 250 -37.45 10.95 -5.42
C GLY A 250 -36.75 10.43 -6.67
N ASP A 251 -36.93 9.16 -7.03
CA ASP A 251 -36.38 8.62 -8.28
C ASP A 251 -36.80 9.44 -9.49
N SER A 252 -35.86 9.68 -10.40
CA SER A 252 -35.95 10.58 -11.56
C SER A 252 -36.07 12.07 -11.24
N GLY A 253 -36.09 12.45 -9.95
CA GLY A 253 -36.12 13.84 -9.48
C GLY A 253 -34.77 14.34 -8.99
N ALA A 254 -34.75 15.58 -8.48
CA ALA A 254 -33.57 16.18 -7.88
C ALA A 254 -33.13 15.40 -6.62
N ALA A 255 -31.84 15.06 -6.53
CA ALA A 255 -31.29 14.28 -5.44
C ALA A 255 -31.49 14.94 -4.05
N THR A 256 -31.47 16.26 -3.98
CA THR A 256 -31.72 17.04 -2.75
C THR A 256 -33.19 17.01 -2.29
N SER A 257 -34.12 16.62 -3.17
CA SER A 257 -35.54 16.45 -2.84
C SER A 257 -35.92 15.01 -2.48
N ALA A 258 -35.01 14.06 -2.71
CA ALA A 258 -35.22 12.66 -2.37
C ALA A 258 -35.05 12.40 -0.88
N THR A 259 -35.81 11.44 -0.34
CA THR A 259 -35.57 10.91 1.01
C THR A 259 -34.61 9.72 0.93
N LEU A 260 -33.72 9.65 1.91
CA LEU A 260 -32.78 8.55 2.14
C LEU A 260 -33.04 7.98 3.53
N LYS A 261 -32.58 6.77 3.83
CA LYS A 261 -32.73 6.15 5.14
C LYS A 261 -31.42 5.46 5.55
N LEU A 262 -30.76 6.08 6.54
CA LEU A 262 -29.46 5.64 7.05
C LEU A 262 -28.44 5.35 5.93
N PRO A 263 -28.15 6.32 5.03
CA PRO A 263 -27.11 6.10 4.03
C PRO A 263 -25.77 5.88 4.74
N ARG A 264 -25.09 4.75 4.48
CA ARG A 264 -23.85 4.39 5.20
C ARG A 264 -22.59 4.57 4.38
N ASP A 265 -22.69 4.56 3.06
CA ASP A 265 -21.52 4.64 2.19
C ASP A 265 -21.80 5.44 0.92
N VAL A 266 -20.73 5.98 0.35
CA VAL A 266 -20.75 6.80 -0.85
C VAL A 266 -19.52 6.50 -1.70
N TYR A 267 -19.71 6.32 -3.01
CA TYR A 267 -18.64 6.11 -3.99
C TYR A 267 -18.87 7.04 -5.18
N VAL A 268 -17.79 7.55 -5.79
CA VAL A 268 -17.89 8.41 -6.98
C VAL A 268 -17.05 7.82 -8.10
N ASP A 269 -17.69 7.54 -9.25
CA ASP A 269 -16.99 7.03 -10.43
C ASP A 269 -16.21 8.14 -11.16
N SER A 270 -15.37 7.74 -12.12
CA SER A 270 -14.56 8.66 -12.93
C SER A 270 -15.37 9.62 -13.81
N SER A 271 -16.67 9.35 -14.00
CA SER A 271 -17.60 10.25 -14.70
C SER A 271 -18.31 11.22 -13.75
N GLY A 272 -18.00 11.18 -12.45
CA GLY A 272 -18.61 12.02 -11.42
C GLY A 272 -20.00 11.56 -10.98
N ASN A 273 -20.43 10.34 -11.33
CA ASN A 273 -21.67 9.80 -10.77
C ASN A 273 -21.45 9.37 -9.32
N VAL A 274 -22.43 9.65 -8.46
CA VAL A 274 -22.36 9.33 -7.03
C VAL A 274 -23.25 8.13 -6.74
N TYR A 275 -22.69 7.07 -6.17
CA TYR A 275 -23.39 5.86 -5.75
C TYR A 275 -23.52 5.86 -4.24
N ILE A 276 -24.68 5.47 -3.73
CA ILE A 276 -25.03 5.57 -2.32
C ILE A 276 -25.57 4.23 -1.85
N ALA A 277 -24.97 3.67 -0.80
CA ALA A 277 -25.57 2.57 -0.05
C ALA A 277 -26.65 3.14 0.87
N ASP A 278 -27.89 3.18 0.40
CA ASP A 278 -29.07 3.67 1.11
C ASP A 278 -29.61 2.56 2.02
N THR A 279 -28.79 2.21 3.02
CA THR A 279 -28.84 0.95 3.76
C THR A 279 -30.22 0.63 4.33
N GLY A 280 -30.86 1.60 4.98
CA GLY A 280 -32.16 1.39 5.62
C GLY A 280 -33.34 1.30 4.65
N ASN A 281 -33.11 1.62 3.37
CA ASN A 281 -34.02 1.38 2.25
C ASN A 281 -33.66 0.12 1.45
N HIS A 282 -32.63 -0.63 1.84
CA HIS A 282 -32.22 -1.86 1.16
C HIS A 282 -31.94 -1.67 -0.35
N ALA A 283 -31.33 -0.55 -0.70
CA ALA A 283 -31.11 -0.15 -2.09
C ALA A 283 -29.74 0.52 -2.30
N ILE A 284 -29.25 0.44 -3.53
CA ILE A 284 -28.16 1.30 -4.02
C ILE A 284 -28.78 2.38 -4.90
N ARG A 285 -28.52 3.65 -4.54
CA ARG A 285 -28.98 4.82 -5.29
C ARG A 285 -27.82 5.38 -6.10
N LYS A 286 -28.12 5.99 -7.26
CA LYS A 286 -27.15 6.67 -8.12
C LYS A 286 -27.62 8.09 -8.42
N ILE A 287 -26.70 9.04 -8.33
CA ILE A 287 -26.87 10.41 -8.78
C ILE A 287 -26.06 10.60 -10.07
N THR A 288 -26.73 11.03 -11.13
CA THR A 288 -26.11 11.47 -12.39
C THR A 288 -26.49 12.92 -12.62
N GLY A 289 -25.51 13.82 -12.63
CA GLY A 289 -25.78 15.26 -12.56
C GLY A 289 -26.46 15.62 -11.23
N SER A 290 -27.72 16.07 -11.30
CA SER A 290 -28.54 16.36 -10.12
C SER A 290 -29.67 15.36 -9.89
N THR A 291 -29.82 14.37 -10.78
CA THR A 291 -30.95 13.42 -10.74
C THR A 291 -30.57 12.17 -9.98
N ILE A 292 -31.42 11.72 -9.06
CA ILE A 292 -31.25 10.45 -8.34
C ILE A 292 -32.12 9.35 -8.94
N SER A 293 -31.62 8.12 -8.90
CA SER A 293 -32.32 6.91 -9.33
C SER A 293 -31.91 5.71 -8.49
N THR A 294 -32.74 4.67 -8.46
CA THR A 294 -32.37 3.37 -7.89
C THR A 294 -31.72 2.49 -8.94
N ILE A 295 -30.53 1.96 -8.64
CA ILE A 295 -29.81 1.06 -9.56
C ILE A 295 -29.76 -0.40 -9.09
N ALA A 296 -30.00 -0.65 -7.79
CA ALA A 296 -30.11 -1.99 -7.25
C ALA A 296 -30.98 -2.01 -6.00
N GLY A 297 -31.69 -3.11 -5.77
CA GLY A 297 -32.63 -3.24 -4.65
C GLY A 297 -34.05 -2.76 -5.00
N THR A 298 -35.05 -3.39 -4.39
CA THR A 298 -36.48 -3.10 -4.61
C THR A 298 -37.08 -2.18 -3.55
N GLY A 299 -36.30 -1.73 -2.57
CA GLY A 299 -36.81 -1.04 -1.38
C GLY A 299 -37.26 -1.98 -0.26
N SER A 300 -37.33 -3.29 -0.52
CA SER A 300 -37.73 -4.32 0.45
C SER A 300 -36.56 -5.25 0.75
N GLY A 301 -36.29 -5.45 2.04
CA GLY A 301 -35.23 -6.35 2.52
C GLY A 301 -35.46 -7.80 2.08
N GLY A 302 -34.42 -8.44 1.58
CA GLY A 302 -34.42 -9.87 1.23
C GLY A 302 -33.25 -10.24 0.32
N TYR A 303 -33.29 -11.45 -0.24
CA TYR A 303 -32.28 -11.96 -1.19
C TYR A 303 -32.95 -12.63 -2.39
N SER A 304 -32.70 -12.12 -3.58
CA SER A 304 -33.15 -12.69 -4.85
C SER A 304 -32.43 -12.04 -6.05
N GLY A 305 -32.72 -12.51 -7.27
CA GLY A 305 -32.40 -11.80 -8.51
C GLY A 305 -31.01 -12.02 -9.11
N ASP A 306 -30.22 -12.97 -8.60
CA ASP A 306 -28.94 -13.33 -9.22
C ASP A 306 -29.12 -13.75 -10.69
N GLY A 307 -28.27 -13.21 -11.57
CA GLY A 307 -28.34 -13.38 -13.02
C GLY A 307 -29.36 -12.47 -13.71
N GLY A 308 -30.15 -11.70 -12.96
CA GLY A 308 -31.15 -10.77 -13.47
C GLY A 308 -30.77 -9.29 -13.30
N ALA A 309 -31.70 -8.41 -13.64
CA ALA A 309 -31.53 -6.96 -13.48
C ALA A 309 -31.41 -6.58 -12.00
N ALA A 310 -30.39 -5.78 -11.66
CA ALA A 310 -30.09 -5.36 -10.30
C ALA A 310 -31.25 -4.60 -9.64
N THR A 311 -32.03 -3.83 -10.40
CA THR A 311 -33.23 -3.10 -9.92
C THR A 311 -34.40 -4.02 -9.56
N SER A 312 -34.40 -5.27 -10.01
CA SER A 312 -35.40 -6.28 -9.66
C SER A 312 -34.96 -7.21 -8.53
N ALA A 313 -33.67 -7.18 -8.17
CA ALA A 313 -33.11 -8.00 -7.11
C ALA A 313 -33.38 -7.40 -5.73
N GLN A 314 -33.55 -8.26 -4.73
CA GLN A 314 -33.59 -7.83 -3.33
C GLN A 314 -32.17 -7.82 -2.75
N LEU A 315 -31.92 -6.76 -1.97
CA LEU A 315 -30.78 -6.61 -1.08
C LEU A 315 -31.31 -6.55 0.35
N GLN A 316 -30.48 -6.79 1.35
CA GLN A 316 -30.84 -6.65 2.75
C GLN A 316 -29.78 -5.86 3.50
N SER A 317 -30.05 -4.56 3.61
CA SER A 317 -29.18 -3.61 4.31
C SER A 317 -27.80 -3.56 3.66
N PRO A 318 -27.66 -3.10 2.40
CA PRO A 318 -26.36 -2.93 1.79
C PRO A 318 -25.58 -1.85 2.55
N TYR A 319 -24.39 -2.18 3.04
CA TYR A 319 -23.58 -1.25 3.87
C TYR A 319 -22.54 -0.49 3.08
N SER A 320 -22.08 -1.03 1.96
CA SER A 320 -21.03 -0.44 1.14
C SER A 320 -21.28 -0.67 -0.34
N VAL A 321 -20.84 0.29 -1.15
CA VAL A 321 -20.81 0.21 -2.62
C VAL A 321 -19.48 0.78 -3.11
N TYR A 322 -18.78 0.03 -3.97
CA TYR A 322 -17.51 0.47 -4.54
C TYR A 322 -17.40 0.03 -6.00
N GLY A 323 -16.80 0.86 -6.86
CA GLY A 323 -16.63 0.55 -8.28
C GLY A 323 -15.19 0.22 -8.66
N ASP A 324 -15.01 -0.67 -9.63
CA ASP A 324 -13.71 -0.87 -10.30
C ASP A 324 -13.54 0.04 -11.53
N SER A 325 -12.36 0.00 -12.14
CA SER A 325 -12.02 0.80 -13.33
C SER A 325 -12.86 0.45 -14.57
N SER A 326 -13.56 -0.69 -14.56
CA SER A 326 -14.49 -1.12 -15.60
C SER A 326 -15.94 -0.72 -15.29
N ASN A 327 -16.17 0.08 -14.24
CA ASN A 327 -17.48 0.47 -13.72
C ASN A 327 -18.35 -0.71 -13.26
N ASN A 328 -17.74 -1.86 -12.91
CA ASN A 328 -18.49 -2.86 -12.15
C ASN A 328 -18.64 -2.38 -10.72
N LEU A 329 -19.79 -2.63 -10.10
CA LEU A 329 -20.04 -2.24 -8.71
C LEU A 329 -20.03 -3.48 -7.81
N TYR A 330 -19.44 -3.34 -6.64
CA TYR A 330 -19.37 -4.35 -5.60
C TYR A 330 -20.14 -3.84 -4.39
N ILE A 331 -20.96 -4.71 -3.79
CA ILE A 331 -21.88 -4.35 -2.73
C ILE A 331 -21.68 -5.31 -1.56
N ALA A 332 -21.47 -4.77 -0.37
CA ALA A 332 -21.55 -5.53 0.86
C ALA A 332 -23.03 -5.65 1.28
N ASP A 333 -23.66 -6.77 0.91
CA ASP A 333 -25.08 -7.07 1.18
C ASP A 333 -25.21 -7.68 2.58
N LEU A 334 -24.98 -6.83 3.58
CA LEU A 334 -24.58 -7.22 4.94
C LEU A 334 -25.47 -8.26 5.58
N SER A 335 -26.79 -8.03 5.62
CA SER A 335 -27.70 -8.92 6.33
C SER A 335 -28.10 -10.14 5.49
N ASN A 336 -27.54 -10.28 4.29
CA ASN A 336 -27.58 -11.47 3.47
C ASN A 336 -26.24 -12.23 3.50
N ASP A 337 -25.26 -11.81 4.30
CA ASP A 337 -23.94 -12.44 4.45
C ASP A 337 -23.25 -12.71 3.10
N ARG A 338 -23.29 -11.73 2.20
CA ARG A 338 -22.81 -11.84 0.82
C ARG A 338 -22.09 -10.59 0.32
N ILE A 339 -21.15 -10.81 -0.60
CA ILE A 339 -20.66 -9.78 -1.51
C ILE A 339 -21.36 -9.96 -2.86
N ARG A 340 -22.01 -8.91 -3.34
CA ARG A 340 -22.72 -8.90 -4.63
C ARG A 340 -21.93 -8.06 -5.63
N LYS A 341 -21.99 -8.42 -6.91
CA LYS A 341 -21.36 -7.67 -8.02
C LYS A 341 -22.40 -7.33 -9.07
N ILE A 342 -22.34 -6.10 -9.58
CA ILE A 342 -23.12 -5.63 -10.72
C ILE A 342 -22.18 -5.42 -11.90
N VAL A 343 -22.49 -6.09 -13.02
CA VAL A 343 -21.84 -5.89 -14.32
C VAL A 343 -22.88 -5.38 -15.30
N GLY A 344 -22.71 -4.14 -15.77
CA GLY A 344 -23.76 -3.43 -16.50
C GLY A 344 -25.01 -3.28 -15.64
N THR A 345 -26.07 -4.00 -15.97
CA THR A 345 -27.32 -4.04 -15.19
C THR A 345 -27.55 -5.35 -14.44
N THR A 346 -26.67 -6.35 -14.62
CA THR A 346 -26.87 -7.69 -14.07
C THR A 346 -26.22 -7.81 -12.71
N ILE A 347 -26.95 -8.30 -11.71
CA ILE A 347 -26.41 -8.58 -10.37
C ILE A 347 -26.11 -10.07 -10.18
N SER A 348 -25.08 -10.38 -9.42
CA SER A 348 -24.71 -11.74 -9.04
C SER A 348 -24.05 -11.77 -7.66
N THR A 349 -24.09 -12.92 -6.98
CA THR A 349 -23.29 -13.18 -5.77
C THR A 349 -21.89 -13.64 -6.17
N ILE A 350 -20.86 -12.99 -5.63
CA ILE A 350 -19.45 -13.38 -5.85
C ILE A 350 -18.80 -14.02 -4.62
N ALA A 351 -19.38 -13.81 -3.43
CA ALA A 351 -18.96 -14.49 -2.21
C ALA A 351 -20.09 -14.61 -1.20
N GLY A 352 -20.03 -15.64 -0.37
CA GLY A 352 -20.99 -15.87 0.71
C GLY A 352 -22.10 -16.84 0.34
N THR A 353 -22.37 -17.79 1.23
CA THR A 353 -23.50 -18.74 1.12
C THR A 353 -24.83 -18.13 1.59
N GLY A 354 -24.79 -17.00 2.31
CA GLY A 354 -25.91 -16.44 3.05
C GLY A 354 -26.16 -17.03 4.42
N THR A 355 -25.22 -17.84 4.92
CA THR A 355 -25.20 -18.30 6.30
C THR A 355 -24.03 -17.66 7.02
N GLY A 356 -24.32 -16.87 8.05
CA GLY A 356 -23.33 -16.31 8.96
C GLY A 356 -22.33 -17.35 9.46
N GLY A 357 -21.05 -17.06 9.34
CA GLY A 357 -19.96 -17.90 9.86
C GLY A 357 -18.60 -17.50 9.33
N TYR A 358 -17.57 -18.31 9.64
CA TYR A 358 -16.20 -18.08 9.20
C TYR A 358 -15.60 -19.38 8.65
N SER A 359 -15.59 -19.54 7.32
CA SER A 359 -15.05 -20.72 6.64
C SER A 359 -14.63 -20.43 5.19
N GLY A 360 -14.06 -21.43 4.51
CA GLY A 360 -13.86 -21.41 3.05
C GLY A 360 -12.54 -20.83 2.54
N ASP A 361 -11.62 -20.41 3.41
CA ASP A 361 -10.30 -19.94 3.01
C ASP A 361 -9.56 -20.97 2.13
N GLY A 362 -8.96 -20.50 1.04
CA GLY A 362 -8.28 -21.31 0.02
C GLY A 362 -9.21 -21.97 -1.00
N GLY A 363 -10.53 -21.80 -0.86
CA GLY A 363 -11.54 -22.33 -1.79
C GLY A 363 -12.35 -21.26 -2.51
N ALA A 364 -13.37 -21.69 -3.25
CA ALA A 364 -14.26 -20.78 -3.98
C ALA A 364 -15.03 -19.84 -3.04
N ALA A 365 -15.01 -18.54 -3.32
CA ALA A 365 -15.59 -17.51 -2.47
C ALA A 365 -17.11 -17.68 -2.28
N THR A 366 -17.82 -18.22 -3.27
CA THR A 366 -19.27 -18.50 -3.21
C THR A 366 -19.64 -19.66 -2.27
N SER A 367 -18.66 -20.47 -1.86
CA SER A 367 -18.85 -21.58 -0.91
C SER A 367 -18.48 -21.21 0.53
N ALA A 368 -17.94 -20.02 0.76
CA ALA A 368 -17.52 -19.57 2.07
C ALA A 368 -18.68 -19.03 2.90
N ASN A 369 -18.69 -19.34 4.20
CA ASN A 369 -19.51 -18.60 5.15
C ASN A 369 -18.78 -17.31 5.50
N ILE A 370 -19.55 -16.22 5.46
CA ILE A 370 -19.16 -14.84 5.77
C ILE A 370 -20.10 -14.39 6.88
N ASP A 371 -19.63 -13.56 7.81
CA ASP A 371 -20.50 -12.96 8.82
C ASP A 371 -20.36 -11.44 8.81
N THR A 372 -21.44 -10.77 8.36
CA THR A 372 -21.58 -9.32 8.43
C THR A 372 -20.47 -8.59 7.66
N ALA A 373 -20.44 -8.77 6.34
CA ALA A 373 -19.59 -7.97 5.46
C ALA A 373 -20.06 -6.51 5.46
N VAL A 374 -19.18 -5.56 5.81
CA VAL A 374 -19.55 -4.13 6.03
C VAL A 374 -18.97 -3.16 5.00
N SER A 375 -17.77 -3.40 4.51
CA SER A 375 -17.06 -2.52 3.56
C SER A 375 -16.44 -3.35 2.46
N VAL A 376 -16.41 -2.82 1.23
CA VAL A 376 -15.77 -3.44 0.08
C VAL A 376 -14.85 -2.44 -0.62
N SER A 377 -13.69 -2.92 -1.09
CA SER A 377 -12.72 -2.18 -1.91
C SER A 377 -12.15 -3.11 -2.98
N VAL A 378 -11.66 -2.56 -4.08
CA VAL A 378 -11.12 -3.33 -5.21
C VAL A 378 -9.77 -2.74 -5.61
N ASP A 379 -8.76 -3.58 -5.74
CA ASP A 379 -7.45 -3.15 -6.21
C ASP A 379 -7.37 -3.05 -7.75
N SER A 380 -6.29 -2.47 -8.25
CA SER A 380 -6.04 -2.29 -9.70
C SER A 380 -5.92 -3.61 -10.47
N SER A 381 -5.68 -4.73 -9.78
CA SER A 381 -5.66 -6.08 -10.37
C SER A 381 -7.04 -6.73 -10.41
N GLY A 382 -8.05 -6.12 -9.78
CA GLY A 382 -9.41 -6.65 -9.70
C GLY A 382 -9.65 -7.60 -8.53
N ASN A 383 -8.74 -7.67 -7.55
CA ASN A 383 -9.03 -8.40 -6.32
C ASN A 383 -9.97 -7.58 -5.43
N VAL A 384 -10.90 -8.25 -4.76
CA VAL A 384 -11.92 -7.61 -3.91
C VAL A 384 -11.56 -7.85 -2.46
N TYR A 385 -11.49 -6.78 -1.66
CA TYR A 385 -11.22 -6.83 -0.22
C TYR A 385 -12.45 -6.40 0.53
N PHE A 386 -12.78 -7.10 1.61
CA PHE A 386 -13.91 -6.73 2.44
C PHE A 386 -13.65 -7.02 3.92
N ALA A 387 -14.24 -6.18 4.77
CA ALA A 387 -14.20 -6.35 6.22
C ALA A 387 -15.37 -7.22 6.69
N GLU A 388 -15.07 -8.28 7.43
CA GLU A 388 -16.06 -9.08 8.15
C GLU A 388 -16.14 -8.62 9.60
N TYR A 389 -17.18 -7.85 9.90
CA TYR A 389 -17.29 -7.11 11.15
C TYR A 389 -17.42 -8.02 12.38
N ASN A 390 -18.12 -9.15 12.27
CA ASN A 390 -18.29 -10.07 13.40
C ASN A 390 -17.12 -11.03 13.56
N ASN A 391 -16.52 -11.44 12.44
CA ASN A 391 -15.37 -12.34 12.42
C ASN A 391 -14.05 -11.62 12.72
N SER A 392 -14.00 -10.29 12.76
CA SER A 392 -12.77 -9.54 13.02
C SER A 392 -11.62 -9.90 12.06
N VAL A 393 -11.94 -9.97 10.76
CA VAL A 393 -10.98 -10.24 9.69
C VAL A 393 -11.22 -9.34 8.49
N ILE A 394 -10.19 -9.15 7.68
CA ILE A 394 -10.32 -8.68 6.30
C ILE A 394 -10.06 -9.87 5.39
N ARG A 395 -10.97 -10.09 4.44
CA ARG A 395 -10.88 -11.18 3.47
C ARG A 395 -10.73 -10.63 2.06
N LYS A 396 -10.02 -11.40 1.23
CA LYS A 396 -9.72 -11.10 -0.16
C LYS A 396 -10.36 -12.16 -1.05
N ILE A 397 -11.04 -11.73 -2.10
CA ILE A 397 -11.43 -12.55 -3.25
C ILE A 397 -10.43 -12.26 -4.36
N ASP A 398 -9.67 -13.27 -4.79
CA ASP A 398 -8.72 -13.12 -5.88
C ASP A 398 -9.42 -13.13 -7.26
N THR A 399 -8.66 -12.85 -8.33
CA THR A 399 -9.17 -12.85 -9.70
C THR A 399 -9.59 -14.24 -10.21
N SER A 400 -9.23 -15.31 -9.49
CA SER A 400 -9.70 -16.68 -9.73
C SER A 400 -10.96 -17.03 -8.91
N ASN A 401 -11.53 -16.05 -8.20
CA ASN A 401 -12.67 -16.18 -7.29
C ASN A 401 -12.42 -17.08 -6.07
N ASN A 402 -11.16 -17.23 -5.64
CA ASN A 402 -10.85 -17.86 -4.36
C ASN A 402 -10.86 -16.84 -3.24
N ILE A 403 -11.29 -17.26 -2.05
CA ILE A 403 -11.29 -16.41 -0.86
C ILE A 403 -10.15 -16.77 0.08
N SER A 404 -9.56 -15.77 0.74
CA SER A 404 -8.56 -15.95 1.79
C SER A 404 -8.61 -14.83 2.82
N THR A 405 -8.24 -15.13 4.06
CA THR A 405 -8.00 -14.12 5.08
C THR A 405 -6.65 -13.46 4.88
N VAL A 406 -6.65 -12.12 4.78
CA VAL A 406 -5.42 -11.32 4.58
C VAL A 406 -5.05 -10.52 5.82
N VAL A 407 -6.00 -10.25 6.72
CA VAL A 407 -5.75 -9.56 8.00
C VAL A 407 -6.65 -10.13 9.09
N GLY A 408 -6.10 -10.31 10.29
CA GLY A 408 -6.87 -10.75 11.45
C GLY A 408 -6.78 -12.25 11.71
N THR A 409 -7.01 -12.63 12.97
CA THR A 409 -6.96 -14.03 13.44
C THR A 409 -8.35 -14.66 13.63
N GLY A 410 -9.43 -13.93 13.38
CA GLY A 410 -10.78 -14.35 13.78
C GLY A 410 -11.13 -14.02 15.24
N THR A 411 -10.16 -13.52 16.03
CA THR A 411 -10.36 -13.22 17.45
C THR A 411 -10.34 -11.70 17.69
N LYS A 412 -11.40 -11.19 18.30
CA LYS A 412 -11.50 -9.78 18.75
C LYS A 412 -10.38 -9.46 19.74
N GLY A 413 -9.59 -8.43 19.45
CA GLY A 413 -8.51 -7.97 20.32
C GLY A 413 -7.62 -6.97 19.59
N TYR A 414 -6.50 -6.60 20.21
CA TYR A 414 -5.47 -5.74 19.62
C TYR A 414 -4.09 -6.37 19.87
N SER A 415 -3.40 -6.77 18.80
CA SER A 415 -2.03 -7.29 18.86
C SER A 415 -1.34 -7.24 17.50
N GLY A 416 -0.10 -7.70 17.42
CA GLY A 416 0.59 -7.99 16.17
C GLY A 416 1.15 -6.79 15.41
N ASP A 417 1.20 -5.60 16.02
CA ASP A 417 1.84 -4.43 15.41
C ASP A 417 3.29 -4.75 15.00
N LYS A 418 3.65 -4.36 13.78
CA LYS A 418 4.91 -4.62 13.08
C LYS A 418 5.16 -6.09 12.72
N GLY A 419 4.22 -6.99 13.00
CA GLY A 419 4.28 -8.41 12.63
C GLY A 419 3.28 -8.75 11.52
N ALA A 420 3.21 -10.04 11.18
CA ALA A 420 2.34 -10.54 10.11
C ALA A 420 0.86 -10.19 10.35
N ALA A 421 0.21 -9.59 9.34
CA ALA A 421 -1.17 -9.14 9.40
C ALA A 421 -2.18 -10.27 9.72
N THR A 422 -1.88 -11.48 9.26
CA THR A 422 -2.69 -12.70 9.52
C THR A 422 -2.57 -13.23 10.94
N SER A 423 -1.58 -12.79 11.71
CA SER A 423 -1.39 -13.14 13.13
C SER A 423 -1.85 -12.03 14.09
N ALA A 424 -2.23 -10.87 13.56
CA ALA A 424 -2.69 -9.75 14.37
C ALA A 424 -4.15 -9.93 14.83
N GLN A 425 -4.46 -9.52 16.06
CA GLN A 425 -5.84 -9.33 16.49
C GLN A 425 -6.31 -7.93 16.13
N ILE A 426 -7.50 -7.87 15.52
CA ILE A 426 -8.26 -6.66 15.22
C ILE A 426 -9.66 -6.81 15.82
N ASN A 427 -10.40 -5.71 16.00
CA ASN A 427 -11.67 -5.73 16.70
C ASN A 427 -12.77 -5.04 15.88
N GLN A 428 -13.59 -5.87 15.24
CA GLN A 428 -14.75 -5.48 14.43
C GLN A 428 -14.41 -4.37 13.43
N PRO A 429 -13.52 -4.66 12.45
CA PRO A 429 -13.12 -3.67 11.46
C PRO A 429 -14.33 -3.23 10.64
N TYR A 430 -14.40 -1.93 10.31
CA TYR A 430 -15.46 -1.37 9.48
C TYR A 430 -15.00 -1.09 8.05
N GLY A 431 -14.13 -0.11 7.85
CA GLY A 431 -13.62 0.28 6.52
C GLY A 431 -12.41 -0.54 6.10
N VAL A 432 -12.33 -0.84 4.81
CA VAL A 432 -11.14 -1.32 4.12
C VAL A 432 -10.92 -0.49 2.85
N ALA A 433 -9.68 -0.10 2.57
CA ALA A 433 -9.29 0.49 1.29
C ALA A 433 -7.93 -0.07 0.86
N VAL A 434 -7.66 -0.08 -0.44
CA VAL A 434 -6.40 -0.54 -1.00
C VAL A 434 -5.81 0.56 -1.89
N ASP A 435 -4.54 0.87 -1.71
CA ASP A 435 -3.85 1.86 -2.55
C ASP A 435 -3.37 1.26 -3.88
N SER A 436 -2.83 2.10 -4.76
CA SER A 436 -2.30 1.68 -6.06
C SER A 436 -1.08 0.76 -5.97
N SER A 437 -0.40 0.73 -4.83
CA SER A 437 0.72 -0.17 -4.54
C SER A 437 0.27 -1.52 -3.97
N GLY A 438 -1.02 -1.67 -3.64
CA GLY A 438 -1.62 -2.86 -3.05
C GLY A 438 -1.60 -2.89 -1.52
N ASN A 439 -1.16 -1.82 -0.84
CA ASN A 439 -1.22 -1.76 0.63
C ASN A 439 -2.67 -1.64 1.08
N ILE A 440 -3.00 -2.30 2.19
CA ILE A 440 -4.37 -2.36 2.71
C ILE A 440 -4.47 -1.42 3.92
N PHE A 441 -5.49 -0.58 3.95
CA PHE A 441 -5.80 0.32 5.05
C PHE A 441 -7.11 -0.11 5.68
N ILE A 442 -7.15 -0.20 7.01
CA ILE A 442 -8.33 -0.66 7.74
C ILE A 442 -8.66 0.27 8.90
N SER A 443 -9.95 0.43 9.18
CA SER A 443 -10.39 1.00 10.45
C SER A 443 -10.55 -0.14 11.44
N ASP A 444 -9.66 -0.22 12.42
CA ASP A 444 -9.76 -1.16 13.54
C ASP A 444 -10.70 -0.55 14.60
N THR A 445 -11.99 -0.54 14.25
CA THR A 445 -13.00 0.40 14.77
C THR A 445 -13.12 0.38 16.29
N TYR A 446 -13.19 -0.79 16.90
CA TYR A 446 -13.34 -0.90 18.37
C TYR A 446 -12.01 -0.94 19.11
N ASN A 447 -10.90 -0.88 18.39
CA ASN A 447 -9.59 -0.58 18.94
C ASN A 447 -9.21 0.90 18.73
N SER A 448 -10.12 1.75 18.24
CA SER A 448 -9.86 3.20 18.07
C SER A 448 -8.60 3.52 17.25
N ARG A 449 -8.39 2.78 16.15
CA ARG A 449 -7.17 2.88 15.32
C ARG A 449 -7.46 2.83 13.84
N ILE A 450 -6.60 3.46 13.05
CA ILE A 450 -6.41 3.17 11.63
C ILE A 450 -5.11 2.36 11.49
N ARG A 451 -5.18 1.23 10.78
CA ARG A 451 -4.04 0.34 10.56
C ARG A 451 -3.72 0.26 9.06
N ARG A 452 -2.45 0.11 8.72
CA ARG A 452 -1.97 -0.15 7.36
C ARG A 452 -1.28 -1.51 7.32
N ILE A 453 -1.46 -2.23 6.23
CA ILE A 453 -0.79 -3.49 5.93
C ILE A 453 0.05 -3.28 4.69
N ASP A 454 1.35 -3.52 4.82
CA ASP A 454 2.30 -3.36 3.72
C ASP A 454 2.31 -4.65 2.91
N VAL A 455 1.90 -4.59 1.65
CA VAL A 455 1.75 -5.79 0.82
C VAL A 455 3.08 -6.49 0.56
N SER A 456 4.18 -5.73 0.53
CA SER A 456 5.54 -6.25 0.28
C SER A 456 6.05 -7.12 1.42
N SER A 457 5.71 -6.79 2.67
CA SER A 457 6.16 -7.52 3.86
C SER A 457 5.08 -8.41 4.48
N GLY A 458 3.80 -8.13 4.19
CA GLY A 458 2.66 -8.73 4.87
C GLY A 458 2.48 -8.25 6.32
N ASN A 459 3.20 -7.20 6.74
CA ASN A 459 3.14 -6.71 8.12
C ASN A 459 2.06 -5.64 8.32
N ILE A 460 1.49 -5.59 9.53
CA ILE A 460 0.49 -4.59 9.95
C ILE A 460 1.10 -3.52 10.86
N TYR A 461 0.67 -2.27 10.69
CA TYR A 461 1.14 -1.11 11.44
C TYR A 461 -0.02 -0.23 11.89
N THR A 462 0.00 0.24 13.14
CA THR A 462 -0.86 1.36 13.56
C THR A 462 -0.34 2.66 12.95
N ILE A 463 -1.17 3.33 12.15
CA ILE A 463 -0.81 4.62 11.51
C ILE A 463 -1.53 5.82 12.14
N ALA A 464 -2.65 5.59 12.84
CA ALA A 464 -3.33 6.60 13.65
C ALA A 464 -4.12 5.95 14.80
N GLY A 465 -4.33 6.71 15.87
CA GLY A 465 -5.09 6.26 17.03
C GLY A 465 -4.22 5.67 18.14
N ASN A 466 -4.42 6.13 19.37
CA ASN A 466 -3.72 5.64 20.56
C ASN A 466 -4.47 4.52 21.32
N GLY A 467 -5.63 4.10 20.81
CA GLY A 467 -6.47 3.07 21.44
C GLY A 467 -7.46 3.55 22.48
N LYS A 468 -7.58 4.87 22.71
CA LYS A 468 -8.62 5.47 23.54
C LYS A 468 -9.69 6.12 22.65
N GLU A 469 -10.94 5.97 23.05
CA GLU A 469 -12.05 6.74 22.50
C GLU A 469 -11.96 8.20 22.95
N GLY A 470 -12.04 9.13 22.00
CA GLY A 470 -12.00 10.57 22.27
C GLY A 470 -11.41 11.36 21.13
N PHE A 471 -11.21 12.66 21.33
CA PHE A 471 -10.65 13.60 20.37
C PHE A 471 -9.65 14.53 21.06
N THR A 472 -8.52 14.81 20.42
CA THR A 472 -7.65 15.96 20.70
C THR A 472 -7.68 16.89 19.48
N ASP A 473 -7.30 18.15 19.67
CA ASP A 473 -7.22 19.07 18.54
C ASP A 473 -6.16 18.62 17.51
N ASP A 474 -6.17 19.22 16.32
CA ASP A 474 -5.24 18.88 15.25
C ASP A 474 -3.84 19.49 15.46
N SER A 475 -3.48 19.85 16.71
CA SER A 475 -2.16 20.38 17.05
C SER A 475 -1.09 19.29 17.23
N ASP A 476 -1.53 18.03 17.37
CA ASP A 476 -0.66 16.87 17.51
C ASP A 476 0.08 16.55 16.20
N LEU A 477 1.42 16.51 16.27
CA LEU A 477 2.27 16.24 15.10
C LEU A 477 2.23 14.78 14.63
N SER A 478 1.80 13.83 15.48
CA SER A 478 1.75 12.40 15.16
C SER A 478 0.36 11.82 15.33
N ALA A 479 -0.22 11.30 14.26
CA ALA A 479 -1.55 10.69 14.28
C ALA A 479 -1.66 9.49 15.22
N THR A 480 -0.56 8.84 15.58
CA THR A 480 -0.54 7.67 16.50
C THR A 480 -0.75 8.05 17.96
N THR A 481 -0.62 9.32 18.33
CA THR A 481 -0.84 9.80 19.72
C THR A 481 -2.26 10.29 19.95
N VAL A 482 -3.00 10.59 18.89
CA VAL A 482 -4.37 11.14 18.93
C VAL A 482 -5.38 10.04 19.30
N PRO A 483 -6.32 10.28 20.23
CA PRO A 483 -7.46 9.39 20.43
C PRO A 483 -8.42 9.47 19.23
N LEU A 484 -9.01 8.35 18.85
CA LEU A 484 -10.05 8.25 17.82
C LEU A 484 -11.28 7.60 18.43
N TYR A 485 -12.48 7.92 17.96
CA TYR A 485 -13.70 7.31 18.49
C TYR A 485 -14.47 6.61 17.39
N ARG A 486 -14.35 5.26 17.36
CA ARG A 486 -15.00 4.39 16.38
C ARG A 486 -14.77 4.89 14.94
N PRO A 487 -13.51 4.94 14.47
CA PRO A 487 -13.24 5.23 13.07
C PRO A 487 -13.94 4.18 12.20
N ARG A 488 -14.64 4.62 11.14
CA ARG A 488 -15.39 3.74 10.23
C ARG A 488 -14.87 3.83 8.80
N GLY A 489 -15.73 4.11 7.83
CA GLY A 489 -15.38 4.12 6.42
C GLY A 489 -14.16 4.99 6.16
N LEU A 490 -13.30 4.52 5.28
CA LEU A 490 -12.06 5.18 4.91
C LEU A 490 -11.82 5.05 3.41
N TYR A 491 -11.07 6.00 2.88
CA TYR A 491 -10.61 6.05 1.50
C TYR A 491 -9.12 6.42 1.49
N VAL A 492 -8.36 5.82 0.59
CA VAL A 492 -6.95 6.18 0.35
C VAL A 492 -6.81 6.74 -1.05
N ASP A 493 -6.17 7.90 -1.18
CA ASP A 493 -5.90 8.51 -2.48
C ASP A 493 -4.57 8.01 -3.08
N SER A 494 -4.30 8.38 -4.33
CA SER A 494 -3.04 8.03 -5.02
C SER A 494 -1.80 8.62 -4.38
N ALA A 495 -1.96 9.56 -3.45
CA ALA A 495 -0.90 10.19 -2.69
C ALA A 495 -0.69 9.53 -1.31
N GLY A 496 -1.37 8.42 -1.03
CA GLY A 496 -1.28 7.74 0.26
C GLY A 496 -1.94 8.50 1.41
N ASN A 497 -2.70 9.56 1.14
CA ASN A 497 -3.51 10.20 2.15
C ASN A 497 -4.70 9.31 2.51
N VAL A 498 -5.00 9.20 3.79
CA VAL A 498 -6.12 8.39 4.28
C VAL A 498 -7.21 9.31 4.82
N TYR A 499 -8.37 9.29 4.19
CA TYR A 499 -9.55 10.02 4.59
C TYR A 499 -10.44 9.05 5.36
N PHE A 500 -10.93 9.42 6.54
CA PHE A 500 -11.79 8.52 7.30
C PHE A 500 -12.84 9.27 8.11
N ALA A 501 -13.96 8.58 8.34
CA ALA A 501 -14.97 9.05 9.26
C ALA A 501 -14.59 8.65 10.69
N ASP A 502 -14.23 9.63 11.51
CA ASP A 502 -14.00 9.48 12.95
C ASP A 502 -15.36 9.57 13.66
N THR A 503 -16.17 8.53 13.46
CA THR A 503 -17.63 8.65 13.55
C THR A 503 -18.10 9.12 14.92
N GLY A 504 -17.57 8.55 15.99
CA GLY A 504 -17.96 8.91 17.37
C GLY A 504 -17.52 10.32 17.77
N ASN A 505 -16.53 10.88 17.08
CA ASN A 505 -16.12 12.27 17.20
C ASN A 505 -16.84 13.20 16.22
N GLN A 506 -17.81 12.69 15.44
CA GLN A 506 -18.64 13.46 14.52
C GLN A 506 -17.81 14.26 13.49
N ARG A 507 -16.72 13.66 13.00
CA ARG A 507 -15.71 14.32 12.15
C ARG A 507 -15.31 13.48 10.95
N ILE A 508 -14.88 14.16 9.89
CA ILE A 508 -14.06 13.57 8.83
C ILE A 508 -12.63 14.05 9.03
N ARG A 509 -11.69 13.11 9.03
CA ARG A 509 -10.27 13.35 9.29
C ARG A 509 -9.44 12.92 8.09
N LYS A 510 -8.27 13.55 7.90
CA LYS A 510 -7.26 13.19 6.91
C LYS A 510 -5.97 12.81 7.61
N LEU A 511 -5.37 11.70 7.21
CA LEU A 511 -3.98 11.36 7.49
C LEU A 511 -3.14 11.73 6.27
N THR A 512 -2.07 12.48 6.49
CA THR A 512 -1.10 12.84 5.45
C THR A 512 0.25 12.22 5.82
N PRO A 513 0.88 11.42 4.95
CA PRO A 513 2.22 10.91 5.22
C PRO A 513 3.22 12.08 5.42
N ASN A 514 3.98 12.02 6.51
CA ASN A 514 5.04 12.96 6.89
C ASN A 514 6.34 12.16 7.09
N PHE A 515 7.49 12.76 6.77
CA PHE A 515 8.82 12.15 6.98
C PHE A 515 9.78 13.11 7.68
#